data_AF-R8HYJ8-F1
#
_entry.id   AF-R8HYJ8-F1
#
_cell.length_a   1.000
_cell.length_b   1.000
_cell.length_c   1.000
_cell.angle_alpha   90.00
_cell.angle_beta   90.00
_cell.angle_gamma   90.00
#
_symmetry.space_group_name_H-M   'P 1'
#
loop_
_entity.id
_entity.type
_entity.pdbx_description
1 polymer ?
#
loop_
_entity_poly.entity_id
_entity_poly.type
_entity_poly.pdbx_seq_one_letter_code
_entity_poly.pdbx_strand_id
1 'polypeptide(L)'
;MRRKGYFIDNESTRLYNNDIVVSNKIYSNNPTLAELKQMIYNGGIEEVFISDYFDDRKSNLERESIDDVRAEWDTKYHNNICLTDEPVSLEDFPDEYLFFVEMWENERGKVILVLFMHH
;
A
#
# COMPACT_ATOMS: atom_id res chain seq x y z
N MET A 1 22.81 -6.72 10.88
CA MET A 1 21.97 -7.73 10.19
C MET A 1 21.14 -6.98 9.15
N ARG A 2 21.28 -7.28 7.85
CA ARG A 2 20.37 -6.73 6.84
C ARG A 2 18.99 -7.31 7.14
N ARG A 3 18.00 -6.45 7.45
CA ARG A 3 16.60 -6.86 7.55
C ARG A 3 16.25 -7.55 6.23
N LYS A 4 15.93 -8.84 6.31
CA LYS A 4 15.39 -9.55 5.16
C LYS A 4 13.94 -9.11 5.02
N GLY A 5 13.50 -8.71 3.84
CA GLY A 5 12.11 -8.29 3.65
C GLY A 5 11.90 -7.35 2.48
N TYR A 6 10.64 -6.92 2.35
CA TYR A 6 10.19 -5.99 1.33
C TYR A 6 10.45 -4.55 1.77
N PHE A 7 10.86 -3.70 0.84
CA PHE A 7 11.01 -2.26 1.10
C PHE A 7 10.93 -1.46 -0.20
N ILE A 8 10.58 -0.18 -0.08
CA ILE A 8 10.70 0.79 -1.17
C ILE A 8 11.93 1.66 -0.88
N ASP A 9 12.78 1.80 -1.89
CA ASP A 9 13.77 2.86 -1.96
C ASP A 9 13.09 4.09 -2.58
N ASN A 10 12.87 5.12 -1.77
CA ASN A 10 12.06 6.27 -2.15
C ASN A 10 12.81 7.24 -3.08
N GLU A 11 14.15 7.25 -3.01
CA GLU A 11 15.00 8.07 -3.90
C GLU A 11 14.98 7.54 -5.33
N SER A 12 15.04 6.22 -5.50
CA SER A 12 15.05 5.57 -6.82
C SER A 12 13.68 5.10 -7.29
N THR A 13 12.66 5.23 -6.44
CA THR A 13 11.28 4.78 -6.66
C THR A 13 11.23 3.32 -7.10
N ARG A 14 11.78 2.44 -6.27
CA ARG A 14 11.87 0.99 -6.54
C ARG A 14 11.47 0.16 -5.34
N LEU A 15 10.63 -0.84 -5.58
CA LEU A 15 10.22 -1.85 -4.62
C LEU A 15 11.16 -3.05 -4.72
N TYR A 16 11.73 -3.43 -3.58
CA TYR A 16 12.68 -4.52 -3.43
C TYR A 16 12.13 -5.62 -2.53
N ASN A 17 12.58 -6.85 -2.77
CA ASN A 17 12.62 -7.94 -1.81
C ASN A 17 14.08 -8.32 -1.61
N ASN A 18 14.68 -7.89 -0.50
CA ASN A 18 16.13 -7.97 -0.27
C ASN A 18 16.91 -7.25 -1.39
N ASP A 19 17.72 -8.00 -2.15
CA ASP A 19 18.54 -7.45 -3.25
C ASP A 19 17.85 -7.60 -4.63
N ILE A 20 16.60 -8.07 -4.68
CA ILE A 20 15.84 -8.29 -5.93
C ILE A 20 14.84 -7.15 -6.12
N VAL A 21 14.83 -6.52 -7.30
CA VAL A 21 13.79 -5.57 -7.70
C VAL A 21 12.50 -6.33 -7.99
N VAL A 22 11.43 -6.00 -7.29
CA VAL A 22 10.09 -6.57 -7.46
C VAL A 22 9.24 -5.68 -8.37
N SER A 23 9.39 -4.36 -8.22
CA SER A 23 8.79 -3.38 -9.12
C SER A 23 9.64 -2.12 -9.20
N ASN A 24 9.62 -1.50 -10.38
CA ASN A 24 10.22 -0.19 -10.65
C ASN A 24 9.19 0.75 -11.30
N LYS A 25 7.91 0.43 -11.17
CA LYS A 25 6.82 1.11 -11.86
C LYS A 25 5.64 1.30 -10.91
N ILE A 26 5.35 2.56 -10.63
CA ILE A 26 4.08 2.95 -10.00
C ILE A 26 2.97 2.73 -11.04
N TYR A 27 1.89 2.11 -10.60
CA TYR A 27 0.69 1.89 -11.39
C TYR A 27 -0.01 3.24 -11.59
N SER A 28 -0.26 3.61 -12.84
CA SER A 28 -0.62 4.99 -13.20
C SER A 28 -2.07 5.38 -12.92
N ASN A 29 -2.95 4.43 -12.63
CA ASN A 29 -4.36 4.73 -12.42
C ASN A 29 -4.66 4.77 -10.92
N ASN A 30 -5.18 5.89 -10.45
CA ASN A 30 -5.66 6.04 -9.08
C ASN A 30 -7.10 5.53 -9.00
N PRO A 31 -7.36 4.41 -8.31
CA PRO A 31 -8.69 3.84 -8.22
C PRO A 31 -9.53 4.66 -7.23
N THR A 32 -10.83 4.75 -7.48
CA THR A 32 -11.78 5.10 -6.43
C THR A 32 -11.80 4.01 -5.35
N LEU A 33 -12.31 4.33 -4.15
CA LEU A 33 -12.44 3.35 -3.07
C LEU A 33 -13.30 2.14 -3.48
N ALA A 34 -14.34 2.37 -4.29
CA ALA A 34 -15.17 1.31 -4.83
C ALA A 34 -14.41 0.40 -5.81
N GLU A 35 -13.59 0.98 -6.70
CA GLU A 35 -12.74 0.22 -7.61
C GLU A 35 -11.66 -0.56 -6.85
N LEU A 36 -11.04 0.04 -5.84
CA LEU A 36 -10.06 -0.63 -4.98
C LEU A 36 -10.68 -1.83 -4.26
N LYS A 37 -11.90 -1.68 -3.71
CA LYS A 37 -12.68 -2.80 -3.16
C LYS A 37 -12.86 -3.89 -4.22
N GLN A 38 -13.31 -3.55 -5.43
CA GLN A 38 -13.49 -4.54 -6.49
C GLN A 38 -12.18 -5.26 -6.85
N MET A 39 -11.06 -4.55 -6.93
CA MET A 39 -9.75 -5.15 -7.22
C MET A 39 -9.32 -6.13 -6.14
N ILE A 40 -9.52 -5.81 -4.86
CA ILE A 40 -9.20 -6.69 -3.74
C ILE A 40 -10.04 -7.98 -3.76
N TYR A 41 -11.34 -7.87 -4.00
CA TYR A 41 -12.24 -9.03 -3.98
C TYR A 41 -12.17 -9.88 -5.26
N ASN A 42 -11.87 -9.28 -6.42
CA ASN A 42 -11.89 -9.97 -7.71
C ASN A 42 -10.50 -10.42 -8.20
N GLY A 43 -9.46 -10.35 -7.36
CA GLY A 43 -8.10 -10.79 -7.70
C GLY A 43 -7.35 -9.84 -8.65
N GLY A 44 -7.73 -8.56 -8.66
CA GLY A 44 -6.98 -7.50 -9.33
C GLY A 44 -5.70 -7.11 -8.60
N ILE A 45 -5.61 -7.37 -7.30
CA ILE A 45 -4.41 -7.20 -6.48
C ILE A 45 -3.73 -8.56 -6.24
N GLU A 46 -2.43 -8.65 -6.53
CA GLU A 46 -1.62 -9.85 -6.30
C GLU A 46 -1.00 -9.90 -4.90
N GLU A 47 -0.49 -8.76 -4.44
CA GLU A 47 0.13 -8.64 -3.11
C GLU A 47 -0.35 -7.35 -2.42
N VAL A 48 -0.48 -7.42 -1.09
CA VAL A 48 -0.75 -6.26 -0.24
C VAL A 48 0.39 -6.10 0.75
N PHE A 49 0.84 -4.86 0.93
CA PHE A 49 1.83 -4.48 1.91
C PHE A 49 1.33 -3.31 2.76
N ILE A 50 1.73 -3.29 4.02
CA ILE A 50 1.55 -2.17 4.94
C ILE A 50 2.93 -1.60 5.29
N SER A 51 3.04 -0.28 5.34
CA SER A 51 4.23 0.43 5.80
C SER A 51 3.88 1.33 6.98
N ASP A 52 4.29 0.90 8.17
CA ASP A 52 4.14 1.67 9.42
C ASP A 52 5.37 2.54 9.73
N TYR A 53 6.44 2.37 8.94
CA TYR A 53 7.67 3.14 9.06
C TYR A 53 8.22 3.44 7.66
N PHE A 54 8.08 4.71 7.27
CA PHE A 54 8.68 5.28 6.07
C PHE A 54 9.27 6.65 6.38
N ASP A 55 10.37 6.96 5.71
CA ASP A 55 10.99 8.28 5.69
C ASP A 55 11.28 8.67 4.24
N ASP A 56 11.89 9.84 4.02
CA ASP A 56 12.20 10.33 2.67
C ASP A 56 13.10 9.38 1.84
N ARG A 57 13.79 8.43 2.49
CA ARG A 57 14.74 7.53 1.82
C ARG A 57 14.21 6.12 1.66
N LYS A 58 13.48 5.61 2.66
CA LYS A 58 13.10 4.20 2.71
C LYS A 58 11.78 3.96 3.41
N SER A 59 10.96 3.11 2.80
CA SER A 59 9.74 2.56 3.40
C SER A 59 9.90 1.06 3.62
N ASN A 60 9.79 0.58 4.86
CA ASN A 60 9.79 -0.88 5.09
C ASN A 60 8.38 -1.40 4.89
N LEU A 61 8.27 -2.55 4.22
CA LEU A 61 6.99 -3.15 3.88
C LEU A 61 6.80 -4.47 4.62
N GLU A 62 5.67 -4.58 5.31
CA GLU A 62 5.19 -5.82 5.90
C GLU A 62 4.09 -6.39 5.01
N ARG A 63 4.17 -7.68 4.69
CA ARG A 63 3.16 -8.30 3.84
C ARG A 63 1.89 -8.49 4.65
N GLU A 64 0.78 -8.03 4.09
CA GLU A 64 -0.55 -8.26 4.63
C GLU A 64 -1.25 -9.34 3.80
N SER A 65 -2.02 -10.19 4.47
CA SER A 65 -2.81 -11.23 3.81
C SER A 65 -3.99 -10.61 3.09
N ILE A 66 -4.18 -10.90 1.80
CA ILE A 66 -5.34 -10.39 1.06
C ILE A 66 -6.67 -10.88 1.65
N ASP A 67 -6.68 -12.05 2.26
CA ASP A 67 -7.87 -12.59 2.92
C ASP A 67 -8.17 -11.85 4.23
N ASP A 68 -7.13 -11.41 4.96
CA ASP A 68 -7.30 -10.59 6.16
C ASP A 68 -7.76 -9.17 5.78
N VAL A 69 -7.23 -8.60 4.69
CA VAL A 69 -7.72 -7.33 4.12
C VAL A 69 -9.20 -7.42 3.77
N ARG A 70 -9.64 -8.52 3.16
CA ARG A 70 -11.06 -8.74 2.82
C ARG A 70 -11.92 -8.90 4.06
N ALA A 71 -11.43 -9.61 5.07
CA ALA A 71 -12.17 -9.84 6.32
C ALA A 71 -12.36 -8.54 7.11
N GLU A 72 -11.34 -7.68 7.12
CA GLU A 72 -11.32 -6.42 7.87
C GLU A 72 -11.64 -5.19 7.00
N TRP A 73 -12.10 -5.39 5.76
CA TRP A 73 -12.28 -4.28 4.82
C TRP A 73 -13.21 -3.19 5.37
N ASP A 74 -14.42 -3.56 5.80
CA ASP A 74 -15.43 -2.60 6.25
C ASP A 74 -15.15 -2.07 7.67
N THR A 75 -14.23 -2.67 8.43
CA THR A 75 -13.91 -2.28 9.82
C THR A 75 -12.61 -1.50 9.96
N LYS A 76 -11.55 -1.88 9.24
CA LYS A 76 -10.20 -1.32 9.37
C LYS A 76 -9.79 -0.42 8.20
N TYR A 77 -10.18 -0.78 6.97
CA TYR A 77 -9.62 -0.18 5.75
C TYR A 77 -10.55 0.86 5.12
N HIS A 78 -11.81 0.52 4.87
CA HIS A 78 -12.74 1.34 4.07
C HIS A 78 -12.84 2.80 4.54
N ASN A 79 -12.93 3.01 5.86
CA ASN A 79 -13.09 4.34 6.44
C ASN A 79 -11.76 5.04 6.75
N ASN A 80 -10.63 4.35 6.63
CA ASN A 80 -9.30 4.86 6.94
C ASN A 80 -8.42 5.01 5.70
N ILE A 81 -8.93 4.75 4.49
CA ILE A 81 -8.17 4.94 3.26
C ILE A 81 -8.33 6.39 2.75
N CYS A 82 -7.20 7.07 2.60
CA CYS A 82 -7.11 8.38 1.98
C CYS A 82 -6.60 8.26 0.53
N LEU A 83 -7.40 8.75 -0.42
CA LEU A 83 -7.09 8.73 -1.86
C LEU A 83 -6.90 10.15 -2.45
N THR A 84 -6.90 11.18 -1.60
CA THR A 84 -6.74 12.57 -2.04
C THR A 84 -5.29 13.03 -1.86
N ASP A 85 -4.86 13.92 -2.75
CA ASP A 85 -3.57 14.62 -2.66
C ASP A 85 -3.68 15.90 -1.81
N GLU A 86 -4.88 16.23 -1.32
CA GLU A 86 -5.12 17.38 -0.44
C GLU A 86 -4.75 17.07 1.01
N PRO A 87 -4.30 18.07 1.80
CA PRO A 87 -4.09 17.90 3.23
C PRO A 87 -5.38 17.45 3.94
N VAL A 88 -5.28 16.42 4.77
CA VAL A 88 -6.37 15.89 5.60
C VAL A 88 -5.99 15.93 7.07
N SER A 89 -6.99 16.04 7.97
CA SER A 89 -6.76 15.90 9.40
C SER A 89 -6.90 14.44 9.80
N LEU A 90 -6.05 13.95 10.70
CA LEU A 90 -6.23 12.62 11.29
C LEU A 90 -7.54 12.51 12.08
N GLU A 91 -8.02 13.62 12.65
CA GLU A 91 -9.30 13.70 13.35
C GLU A 91 -10.51 13.40 12.44
N ASP A 92 -10.33 13.46 11.12
CA ASP A 92 -11.39 13.10 10.15
C ASP A 92 -11.54 11.57 10.00
N PHE A 93 -10.61 10.78 10.57
CA PHE A 93 -10.56 9.33 10.44
C PHE A 93 -10.81 8.60 11.76
N PRO A 94 -11.49 7.44 11.73
CA PRO A 94 -11.62 6.56 12.90
C PRO A 94 -10.29 6.26 13.59
N ASP A 95 -10.31 6.31 14.93
CA ASP A 95 -9.12 6.06 15.77
C ASP A 95 -7.90 6.93 15.41
N GLU A 96 -8.14 8.06 14.74
CA GLU A 96 -7.14 9.07 14.35
C GLU A 96 -5.98 8.52 13.51
N TYR A 97 -6.28 7.60 12.58
CA TYR A 97 -5.28 7.04 11.66
C TYR A 97 -5.80 6.91 10.23
N LEU A 98 -4.88 6.94 9.27
CA LEU A 98 -5.21 6.72 7.86
C LEU A 98 -4.17 5.88 7.12
N PHE A 99 -4.56 5.37 5.97
CA PHE A 99 -3.70 4.75 4.97
C PHE A 99 -3.69 5.59 3.69
N PHE A 100 -2.52 6.06 3.28
CA PHE A 100 -2.34 6.46 1.88
C PHE A 100 -2.11 5.21 1.03
N VAL A 101 -2.69 5.22 -0.17
CA VAL A 101 -2.61 4.11 -1.10
C VAL A 101 -1.63 4.43 -2.21
N GLU A 102 -0.64 3.57 -2.42
CA GLU A 102 0.18 3.57 -3.62
C GLU A 102 0.09 2.19 -4.28
N MET A 103 -0.15 2.17 -5.59
CA MET A 103 -0.20 0.93 -6.34
C MET A 103 1.03 0.81 -7.22
N TRP A 104 1.59 -0.39 -7.26
CA TRP A 104 2.76 -0.73 -8.06
C TRP A 104 2.39 -1.79 -9.07
N GLU A 105 3.12 -1.84 -10.18
CA GLU A 105 2.97 -2.87 -11.20
C GLU A 105 4.25 -3.69 -11.26
N ASN A 106 4.16 -5.00 -11.07
CA ASN A 106 5.33 -5.86 -11.28
C ASN A 106 5.59 -6.13 -12.77
N GLU A 107 6.70 -6.79 -13.09
CA GLU A 107 7.09 -7.07 -14.48
C GLU A 107 6.06 -7.92 -15.27
N ARG A 108 5.12 -8.57 -14.59
CA ARG A 108 4.05 -9.37 -15.20
C ARG A 108 2.75 -8.58 -15.40
N GLY A 109 2.74 -7.28 -15.10
CA GLY A 109 1.56 -6.43 -15.18
C GLY A 109 0.58 -6.66 -14.03
N LYS A 110 1.00 -7.28 -12.93
CA LYS A 110 0.16 -7.51 -11.76
C LYS A 110 0.31 -6.37 -10.77
N VAL A 111 -0.81 -6.03 -10.11
CA VAL A 111 -0.88 -4.90 -9.20
C VAL A 111 -0.49 -5.33 -7.79
N ILE A 112 0.40 -4.56 -7.19
CA ILE A 112 0.80 -4.63 -5.79
C ILE A 112 0.19 -3.42 -5.09
N LEU A 113 -0.52 -3.64 -3.99
CA LEU A 113 -1.10 -2.59 -3.16
C LEU A 113 -0.16 -2.29 -2.00
N VAL A 114 0.21 -1.03 -1.80
CA VAL A 114 0.97 -0.56 -0.64
C VAL A 114 0.13 0.44 0.13
N LEU A 115 -0.06 0.18 1.42
CA LEU A 115 -0.79 1.03 2.36
C LEU A 115 0.21 1.68 3.32
N PHE A 116 0.36 3.00 3.24
CA PHE A 116 1.22 3.76 4.14
C PHE A 116 0.41 4.24 5.33
N MET A 117 0.67 3.68 6.51
CA MET A 117 -0.08 4.01 7.72
C MET A 117 0.44 5.29 8.35
N HIS A 118 -0.48 6.21 8.66
CA HIS A 118 -0.21 7.43 9.42
C HIS A 118 -1.05 7.44 10.69
N HIS A 119 -0.42 7.87 11.78
CA HIS A 119 -0.98 8.15 13.10
C HIS A 119 -0.51 9.53 13.56
#